data_AF-A0A2V5JX22-F1
#
_entry.id   AF-A0A2V5JX22-F1
#
_cell.length_a   1.000
_cell.length_b   1.000
_cell.length_c   1.000
_cell.angle_alpha   90.00
_cell.angle_beta   90.00
_cell.angle_gamma   90.00
#
_symmetry.space_group_name_H-M   'P 1'
#
loop_
_entity.id
_entity.type
_entity.pdbx_description
1 polymer ?
#
loop_
_entity_poly.entity_id
_entity_poly.type
_entity_poly.pdbx_seq_one_letter_code
_entity_poly.pdbx_strand_id
1 'polypeptide(L)'
;MTKTKMNTTGKKKEHPMYLLIQPKTLVSSGRDRIRSLPLRREFLLIPLILVCFGFMPQVSAAPDVSPPPDGSYPGGNTAEGRNSLLHLTTGQYNTALGWQSVTTLTTGSFNTGAGAGTLALNNGNENTASGAGALLLNTTGAANAANGALSLIFNSTGDDNSAFGDRALQNNTSGSNNIAMGSGAGFNLTTGDNNIDIGNEGVADEANAIRIGDSAIHDSVFLAGIGPANPEAPNQVVLVDPITGQLGSSASIGSLGGLAAVLFDWNSGTIVIGVGGAVPFNHAPVVVGTAISKTNNTTFMVNQDGVYRVTYFLRTAMASLLGTAQVHVAGSPVGPAATLVVAGTTLSDQVTFSATAGSAVQVVISGAALTLAAGDNASINIDKVR
;
A
#
# COMPACT_ATOMS: atom_id res chain seq x y z
N MET A 1 -58.54 -33.32 -9.18
CA MET A 1 -59.12 -33.46 -10.53
C MET A 1 -58.31 -32.55 -11.46
N THR A 2 -57.77 -33.14 -12.52
CA THR A 2 -57.37 -32.51 -13.81
C THR A 2 -56.10 -31.63 -13.90
N LYS A 3 -55.27 -32.02 -14.89
CA LYS A 3 -54.03 -31.44 -15.43
C LYS A 3 -54.29 -30.11 -16.19
N THR A 4 -53.24 -29.31 -16.45
CA THR A 4 -52.70 -29.03 -17.82
C THR A 4 -51.35 -28.27 -17.75
N LYS A 5 -50.43 -28.62 -18.66
CA LYS A 5 -49.03 -28.15 -18.86
C LYS A 5 -48.95 -26.80 -19.60
N MET A 6 -47.85 -26.05 -19.41
CA MET A 6 -46.87 -25.76 -20.49
C MET A 6 -45.53 -25.27 -19.93
N ASN A 7 -44.47 -25.53 -20.69
CA ASN A 7 -43.08 -25.73 -20.26
C ASN A 7 -42.17 -24.89 -21.16
N THR A 8 -41.24 -24.10 -20.62
CA THR A 8 -40.00 -23.68 -21.31
C THR A 8 -38.89 -23.47 -20.27
N THR A 9 -37.78 -24.20 -20.39
CA THR A 9 -36.52 -23.92 -19.68
C THR A 9 -35.35 -24.39 -20.56
N GLY A 10 -34.60 -23.44 -21.12
CA GLY A 10 -33.32 -23.68 -21.78
C GLY A 10 -32.20 -23.78 -20.75
N LYS A 11 -31.44 -24.88 -20.80
CA LYS A 11 -30.32 -25.19 -19.90
C LYS A 11 -28.96 -24.77 -20.47
N LYS A 12 -28.07 -24.49 -19.51
CA LYS A 12 -26.61 -24.31 -19.55
C LYS A 12 -25.85 -25.20 -20.54
N LYS A 13 -24.74 -24.68 -21.09
CA LYS A 13 -23.66 -25.43 -21.74
C LYS A 13 -22.37 -25.28 -20.93
N GLU A 14 -21.76 -26.40 -20.57
CA GLU A 14 -20.34 -26.56 -20.26
C GLU A 14 -19.79 -27.78 -21.05
N HIS A 15 -18.51 -27.71 -21.41
CA HIS A 15 -17.74 -28.60 -22.31
C HIS A 15 -17.32 -29.93 -21.63
N PRO A 16 -16.84 -31.00 -22.35
CA PRO A 16 -15.39 -31.06 -22.68
C PRO A 16 -14.94 -31.94 -23.90
N MET A 17 -13.69 -31.67 -24.32
CA MET A 17 -12.57 -32.57 -24.70
C MET A 17 -12.46 -33.33 -26.04
N TYR A 18 -11.20 -33.25 -26.52
CA TYR A 18 -10.48 -33.79 -27.68
C TYR A 18 -10.55 -35.33 -27.84
N LEU A 19 -10.57 -35.83 -29.09
CA LEU A 19 -10.09 -37.18 -29.42
C LEU A 19 -9.40 -37.23 -30.80
N LEU A 20 -8.13 -37.64 -30.81
CA LEU A 20 -7.33 -37.94 -32.00
C LEU A 20 -7.92 -39.13 -32.79
N ILE A 21 -7.92 -39.06 -34.13
CA ILE A 21 -8.10 -40.24 -35.00
C ILE A 21 -6.89 -40.39 -35.93
N GLN A 22 -6.25 -41.56 -35.81
CA GLN A 22 -5.06 -42.07 -36.52
C GLN A 22 -5.33 -42.41 -38.00
N PRO A 23 -4.31 -42.41 -38.89
CA PRO A 23 -4.47 -42.77 -40.30
C PRO A 23 -4.44 -44.31 -40.47
N LYS A 24 -5.49 -44.89 -41.06
CA LYS A 24 -5.50 -46.31 -41.49
C LYS A 24 -5.24 -46.43 -42.99
N THR A 25 -3.98 -46.78 -43.30
CA THR A 25 -3.49 -47.70 -44.34
C THR A 25 -4.34 -47.92 -45.60
N LEU A 26 -3.77 -47.51 -46.74
CA LEU A 26 -4.08 -48.01 -48.08
C LEU A 26 -3.85 -49.52 -48.18
N VAL A 27 -4.84 -50.25 -48.69
CA VAL A 27 -4.69 -51.62 -49.22
C VAL A 27 -5.20 -51.62 -50.65
N SER A 28 -4.36 -52.11 -51.56
CA SER A 28 -4.60 -52.19 -53.00
C SER A 28 -5.62 -53.27 -53.36
N SER A 29 -6.42 -53.03 -54.40
CA SER A 29 -6.98 -54.11 -55.21
C SER A 29 -7.10 -53.68 -56.67
N GLY A 30 -6.43 -54.44 -57.54
CA GLY A 30 -6.96 -54.97 -58.79
C GLY A 30 -7.58 -54.01 -59.80
N ARG A 31 -6.89 -53.87 -60.94
CA ARG A 31 -7.43 -53.37 -62.22
C ARG A 31 -8.76 -54.03 -62.56
N ASP A 32 -9.76 -53.23 -62.92
CA ASP A 32 -10.75 -53.65 -63.91
C ASP A 32 -10.95 -52.59 -65.00
N ARG A 33 -11.01 -53.10 -66.23
CA ARG A 33 -10.97 -52.37 -67.48
C ARG A 33 -12.29 -51.64 -67.75
N ILE A 34 -12.17 -50.45 -68.34
CA ILE A 34 -13.12 -49.81 -69.26
C ILE A 34 -14.57 -49.75 -68.74
N ARG A 35 -14.91 -48.64 -68.07
CA ARG A 35 -16.23 -48.02 -68.19
C ARG A 35 -16.05 -46.53 -68.37
N SER A 36 -16.18 -46.07 -69.61
CA SER A 36 -16.37 -44.66 -69.94
C SER A 36 -17.64 -44.18 -69.23
N LEU A 37 -17.50 -43.21 -68.32
CA LEU A 37 -18.62 -42.45 -67.80
C LEU A 37 -19.23 -41.64 -68.95
N PRO A 38 -20.56 -41.57 -69.06
CA PRO A 38 -21.20 -40.92 -70.21
C PRO A 38 -20.96 -39.41 -70.14
N LEU A 39 -20.41 -38.87 -71.22
CA LEU A 39 -20.05 -37.48 -71.50
C LEU A 39 -21.21 -36.45 -71.42
N ARG A 40 -22.36 -36.83 -70.84
CA ARG A 40 -23.61 -36.06 -70.84
C ARG A 40 -23.93 -35.39 -69.50
N ARG A 41 -23.23 -35.74 -68.41
CA ARG A 41 -23.50 -35.20 -67.06
C ARG A 41 -22.65 -33.96 -66.74
N GLU A 42 -21.48 -33.80 -67.38
CA GLU A 42 -20.59 -32.65 -67.16
C GLU A 42 -21.09 -31.36 -67.83
N PHE A 43 -21.83 -31.47 -68.95
CA PHE A 43 -22.38 -30.31 -69.67
C PHE A 43 -23.48 -29.54 -68.92
N LEU A 44 -24.10 -30.15 -67.90
CA LEU A 44 -25.16 -29.53 -67.10
C LEU A 44 -24.64 -28.97 -65.76
N LEU A 45 -23.51 -29.48 -65.27
CA LEU A 45 -22.89 -29.05 -64.01
C LEU A 45 -22.20 -27.69 -64.14
N ILE A 46 -21.52 -27.43 -65.26
CA ILE A 46 -20.83 -26.17 -65.51
C ILE A 46 -21.80 -24.96 -65.57
N PRO A 47 -22.89 -24.99 -66.36
CA PRO A 47 -23.85 -23.89 -66.36
C PRO A 47 -24.61 -23.77 -65.04
N LEU A 48 -24.91 -24.88 -64.35
CA LEU A 48 -25.54 -24.85 -63.03
C LEU A 48 -24.63 -24.21 -61.98
N ILE A 49 -23.33 -24.51 -61.99
CA ILE A 49 -22.32 -23.87 -61.12
C ILE A 49 -22.19 -22.37 -61.46
N LEU A 50 -22.18 -22.00 -62.74
CA LEU A 50 -22.15 -20.60 -63.18
C LEU A 50 -23.41 -19.82 -62.78
N VAL A 51 -24.59 -20.44 -62.85
CA VAL A 51 -25.84 -19.87 -62.35
C VAL A 51 -25.80 -19.75 -60.81
N CYS A 52 -25.24 -20.74 -60.11
CA CYS A 52 -25.01 -20.64 -58.67
C CYS A 52 -24.05 -19.49 -58.31
N PHE A 53 -23.01 -19.21 -59.10
CA PHE A 53 -22.15 -18.03 -58.90
C PHE A 53 -22.84 -16.71 -59.30
N GLY A 54 -23.76 -16.73 -60.27
CA GLY A 54 -24.54 -15.56 -60.67
C GLY A 54 -25.67 -15.18 -59.69
N PHE A 55 -26.16 -16.14 -58.88
CA PHE A 55 -27.19 -15.95 -57.86
C PHE A 55 -26.68 -16.01 -56.42
N MET A 56 -25.37 -16.21 -56.20
CA MET A 56 -24.79 -15.91 -54.90
C MET A 56 -25.05 -14.43 -54.61
N PRO A 57 -25.56 -14.05 -53.42
CA PRO A 57 -25.43 -12.66 -52.99
C PRO A 57 -23.95 -12.34 -53.15
N GLN A 58 -23.63 -11.29 -53.92
CA GLN A 58 -22.29 -10.73 -53.95
C GLN A 58 -21.83 -10.75 -52.51
N VAL A 59 -20.81 -11.57 -52.19
CA VAL A 59 -20.14 -11.44 -50.91
C VAL A 59 -19.56 -10.04 -51.02
N SER A 60 -20.33 -9.06 -50.57
CA SER A 60 -19.83 -7.73 -50.39
C SER A 60 -18.69 -7.97 -49.44
N ALA A 61 -17.45 -7.76 -49.93
CA ALA A 61 -16.41 -7.34 -49.02
C ALA A 61 -17.08 -6.34 -48.08
N ALA A 62 -17.04 -6.61 -46.77
CA ALA A 62 -17.56 -5.68 -45.78
C ALA A 62 -17.16 -4.29 -46.26
N PRO A 63 -18.14 -3.37 -46.45
CA PRO A 63 -18.01 -2.23 -47.35
C PRO A 63 -16.62 -1.65 -47.19
N ASP A 64 -15.80 -1.70 -48.26
CA ASP A 64 -14.40 -1.28 -48.24
C ASP A 64 -14.34 0.00 -47.41
N VAL A 65 -13.81 -0.10 -46.20
CA VAL A 65 -13.74 1.08 -45.34
C VAL A 65 -12.84 2.03 -46.10
N SER A 66 -13.37 3.21 -46.41
CA SER A 66 -12.69 4.24 -47.19
C SER A 66 -12.48 5.42 -46.25
N PRO A 67 -11.22 5.78 -45.93
CA PRO A 67 -9.98 5.23 -46.48
C PRO A 67 -9.70 3.79 -46.03
N PRO A 68 -8.95 2.99 -46.84
CA PRO A 68 -8.58 1.62 -46.49
C PRO A 68 -7.95 1.59 -45.09
N PRO A 69 -8.14 0.49 -44.31
CA PRO A 69 -7.42 0.33 -43.06
C PRO A 69 -5.92 0.53 -43.32
N ASP A 70 -5.25 1.21 -42.41
CA ASP A 70 -3.81 1.37 -42.45
C ASP A 70 -3.14 -0.03 -42.52
N GLY A 71 -2.15 -0.16 -43.41
CA GLY A 71 -1.40 -1.41 -43.55
C GLY A 71 -0.59 -1.70 -42.28
N SER A 72 -0.39 -2.97 -41.93
CA SER A 72 0.40 -3.33 -40.75
C SER A 72 1.84 -2.82 -40.87
N TYR A 73 2.31 -2.04 -39.89
CA TYR A 73 3.71 -1.62 -39.87
C TYR A 73 4.62 -2.82 -39.56
N PRO A 74 5.85 -2.87 -40.11
CA PRO A 74 6.82 -3.92 -39.82
C PRO A 74 7.00 -4.14 -38.32
N GLY A 75 7.24 -5.38 -37.89
CA GLY A 75 7.45 -5.71 -36.47
C GLY A 75 6.19 -5.62 -35.60
N GLY A 76 5.00 -5.57 -36.19
CA GLY A 76 3.74 -5.52 -35.44
C GLY A 76 3.48 -4.17 -34.77
N ASN A 77 4.02 -3.09 -35.33
CA ASN A 77 3.83 -1.74 -34.82
C ASN A 77 2.49 -1.13 -35.33
N THR A 78 1.99 -0.12 -34.63
CA THR A 78 0.83 0.70 -35.03
C THR A 78 1.19 2.17 -34.87
N ALA A 79 1.06 2.96 -35.93
CA ALA A 79 1.32 4.40 -35.90
C ALA A 79 0.19 5.18 -36.56
N GLU A 80 -0.50 5.99 -35.76
CA GLU A 80 -1.55 6.88 -36.23
C GLU A 80 -1.31 8.31 -35.73
N GLY A 81 -1.41 9.27 -36.64
CA GLY A 81 -1.10 10.68 -36.38
C GLY A 81 0.25 11.15 -36.94
N ARG A 82 0.38 12.46 -37.10
CA ARG A 82 1.54 13.06 -37.77
C ARG A 82 2.82 12.85 -36.96
N ASN A 83 3.86 12.31 -37.62
CA ASN A 83 5.18 11.99 -37.07
C ASN A 83 5.17 10.92 -35.98
N SER A 84 4.12 10.11 -35.90
CA SER A 84 4.07 8.95 -35.00
C SER A 84 5.07 7.86 -35.46
N LEU A 85 5.87 7.30 -34.54
CA LEU A 85 6.95 6.32 -34.81
C LEU A 85 7.94 6.71 -35.93
N LEU A 86 8.16 8.01 -36.16
CA LEU A 86 8.92 8.52 -37.32
C LEU A 86 10.36 7.96 -37.45
N HIS A 87 11.05 7.71 -36.33
CA HIS A 87 12.45 7.26 -36.34
C HIS A 87 12.65 5.78 -35.97
N LEU A 88 11.58 4.97 -35.98
CA LEU A 88 11.68 3.56 -35.65
C LEU A 88 12.50 2.79 -36.69
N THR A 89 13.49 2.03 -36.24
CA THR A 89 14.37 1.23 -37.11
C THR A 89 14.11 -0.27 -36.95
N THR A 90 14.33 -0.84 -35.76
CA THR A 90 14.22 -2.28 -35.50
C THR A 90 13.28 -2.65 -34.36
N GLY A 91 12.73 -1.66 -33.65
CA GLY A 91 11.81 -1.89 -32.54
C GLY A 91 10.49 -2.56 -32.98
N GLN A 92 9.90 -3.36 -32.09
CA GLN A 92 8.73 -4.18 -32.39
C GLN A 92 7.59 -3.91 -31.40
N TYR A 93 6.35 -4.17 -31.85
CA TYR A 93 5.14 -4.14 -31.03
C TYR A 93 4.90 -2.82 -30.28
N ASN A 94 5.25 -1.69 -30.90
CA ASN A 94 4.95 -0.36 -30.38
C ASN A 94 3.61 0.16 -30.94
N THR A 95 2.82 0.82 -30.12
CA THR A 95 1.59 1.51 -30.52
C THR A 95 1.73 2.99 -30.25
N ALA A 96 1.53 3.84 -31.26
CA ALA A 96 1.71 5.28 -31.15
C ALA A 96 0.56 6.02 -31.84
N LEU A 97 -0.29 6.65 -31.04
CA LEU A 97 -1.50 7.35 -31.46
C LEU A 97 -1.40 8.82 -31.06
N GLY A 98 -1.32 9.74 -32.03
CA GLY A 98 -1.30 11.18 -31.81
C GLY A 98 -0.14 11.91 -32.50
N TRP A 99 -0.21 13.25 -32.47
CA TRP A 99 0.85 14.10 -33.02
C TRP A 99 2.13 13.92 -32.22
N GLN A 100 3.23 13.56 -32.89
CA GLN A 100 4.55 13.30 -32.28
C GLN A 100 4.55 12.22 -31.18
N SER A 101 3.60 11.28 -31.20
CA SER A 101 3.63 10.14 -30.28
C SER A 101 4.79 9.19 -30.62
N VAL A 102 5.60 8.83 -29.63
CA VAL A 102 6.72 7.86 -29.76
C VAL A 102 7.69 8.22 -30.91
N THR A 103 8.02 9.51 -31.06
CA THR A 103 8.67 10.02 -32.29
C THR A 103 10.12 9.58 -32.47
N THR A 104 10.94 9.55 -31.41
CA THR A 104 12.39 9.29 -31.53
C THR A 104 12.80 7.86 -31.19
N LEU A 105 11.86 6.97 -30.91
CA LEU A 105 12.17 5.58 -30.58
C LEU A 105 12.87 4.90 -31.76
N THR A 106 14.07 4.37 -31.57
CA THR A 106 14.86 3.74 -32.66
C THR A 106 14.81 2.22 -32.59
N THR A 107 15.22 1.63 -31.47
CA THR A 107 15.34 0.17 -31.28
C THR A 107 14.41 -0.39 -30.21
N GLY A 108 13.79 0.46 -29.39
CA GLY A 108 12.97 0.01 -28.28
C GLY A 108 11.65 -0.65 -28.71
N SER A 109 11.13 -1.53 -27.86
CA SER A 109 9.96 -2.37 -28.14
C SER A 109 8.93 -2.28 -27.03
N PHE A 110 7.70 -2.71 -27.33
CA PHE A 110 6.58 -2.80 -26.39
C PHE A 110 6.15 -1.48 -25.75
N ASN A 111 6.34 -0.35 -26.43
CA ASN A 111 5.89 0.95 -25.95
C ASN A 111 4.49 1.28 -26.48
N THR A 112 3.62 1.81 -25.62
CA THR A 112 2.29 2.30 -26.00
C THR A 112 2.16 3.78 -25.65
N GLY A 113 2.00 4.64 -26.65
CA GLY A 113 1.79 6.08 -26.48
C GLY A 113 0.47 6.54 -27.10
N ALA A 114 -0.44 7.08 -26.29
CA ALA A 114 -1.71 7.63 -26.75
C ALA A 114 -1.89 9.08 -26.28
N GLY A 115 -1.68 10.03 -27.19
CA GLY A 115 -1.75 11.45 -26.91
C GLY A 115 -0.75 12.27 -27.74
N ALA A 116 -0.89 13.59 -27.69
CA ALA A 116 0.09 14.47 -28.32
C ALA A 116 1.39 14.45 -27.51
N GLY A 117 2.51 14.14 -28.18
CA GLY A 117 3.85 14.14 -27.58
C GLY A 117 4.08 13.07 -26.50
N THR A 118 3.26 12.02 -26.41
CA THR A 118 3.55 10.90 -25.50
C THR A 118 4.84 10.21 -25.90
N LEU A 119 5.74 9.93 -24.95
CA LEU A 119 6.99 9.18 -25.21
C LEU A 119 7.86 9.78 -26.34
N ALA A 120 7.75 11.08 -26.62
CA ALA A 120 8.36 11.65 -27.83
C ALA A 120 9.88 11.51 -27.85
N LEU A 121 10.53 11.55 -26.68
CA LEU A 121 11.98 11.37 -26.48
C LEU A 121 12.30 10.09 -25.69
N ASN A 122 11.55 9.01 -25.96
CA ASN A 122 11.74 7.70 -25.34
C ASN A 122 12.79 6.83 -26.06
N ASN A 123 13.76 6.27 -25.33
CA ASN A 123 14.65 5.20 -25.83
C ASN A 123 14.61 3.92 -24.95
N GLY A 124 13.69 3.85 -23.98
CA GLY A 124 13.43 2.66 -23.17
C GLY A 124 12.40 1.71 -23.78
N ASN A 125 12.22 0.57 -23.12
CA ASN A 125 11.25 -0.47 -23.48
C ASN A 125 10.07 -0.50 -22.52
N GLU A 126 8.96 -1.09 -22.94
CA GLU A 126 7.85 -1.47 -22.06
C GLU A 126 7.18 -0.29 -21.35
N ASN A 127 7.22 0.92 -21.94
CA ASN A 127 6.58 2.09 -21.37
C ASN A 127 5.17 2.29 -21.92
N THR A 128 4.22 2.60 -21.04
CA THR A 128 2.84 2.93 -21.41
C THR A 128 2.53 4.37 -20.99
N ALA A 129 2.14 5.21 -21.95
CA ALA A 129 1.84 6.62 -21.76
C ALA A 129 0.49 6.98 -22.38
N SER A 130 -0.38 7.63 -21.61
CA SER A 130 -1.67 8.14 -22.07
C SER A 130 -1.89 9.55 -21.52
N GLY A 131 -2.12 10.53 -22.40
CA GLY A 131 -2.28 11.95 -22.05
C GLY A 131 -1.22 12.84 -22.69
N ALA A 132 -1.53 14.13 -22.88
CA ALA A 132 -0.63 15.05 -23.56
C ALA A 132 0.70 15.20 -22.79
N GLY A 133 1.82 14.89 -23.46
CA GLY A 133 3.16 14.97 -22.89
C GLY A 133 3.46 13.97 -21.76
N ALA A 134 2.65 12.92 -21.58
CA ALA A 134 2.99 11.86 -20.63
C ALA A 134 4.29 11.15 -21.05
N LEU A 135 5.22 10.94 -20.11
CA LEU A 135 6.53 10.32 -20.36
C LEU A 135 7.34 10.99 -21.50
N LEU A 136 7.17 12.30 -21.73
CA LEU A 136 7.78 13.00 -22.87
C LEU A 136 9.30 12.82 -22.95
N LEU A 137 10.02 12.94 -21.83
CA LEU A 137 11.48 12.96 -21.75
C LEU A 137 12.06 11.69 -21.12
N ASN A 138 11.53 10.52 -21.51
CA ASN A 138 11.97 9.24 -20.95
C ASN A 138 13.25 8.67 -21.59
N THR A 139 14.44 9.11 -21.18
CA THR A 139 15.66 8.76 -21.95
C THR A 139 15.95 7.25 -21.99
N THR A 140 16.10 6.55 -20.86
CA THR A 140 16.40 5.11 -20.85
C THR A 140 15.51 4.29 -19.93
N GLY A 141 14.64 4.93 -19.14
CA GLY A 141 13.75 4.25 -18.21
C GLY A 141 12.85 3.21 -18.89
N ALA A 142 12.66 2.06 -18.25
CA ALA A 142 11.83 0.97 -18.74
C ALA A 142 10.68 0.67 -17.79
N ALA A 143 9.66 -0.01 -18.32
CA ALA A 143 8.51 -0.50 -17.56
C ALA A 143 7.72 0.58 -16.79
N ASN A 144 7.69 1.82 -17.30
CA ASN A 144 6.92 2.90 -16.68
C ASN A 144 5.49 2.99 -17.24
N ALA A 145 4.53 3.23 -16.37
CA ALA A 145 3.13 3.50 -16.71
C ALA A 145 2.74 4.93 -16.30
N ALA A 146 2.37 5.78 -17.26
CA ALA A 146 1.97 7.16 -17.04
C ALA A 146 0.60 7.44 -17.69
N ASN A 147 -0.40 7.77 -16.89
CA ASN A 147 -1.75 8.10 -17.35
C ASN A 147 -2.19 9.45 -16.78
N GLY A 148 -2.19 10.48 -17.60
CA GLY A 148 -2.49 11.86 -17.23
C GLY A 148 -1.73 12.85 -18.10
N ALA A 149 -2.17 14.09 -18.17
CA ALA A 149 -1.38 15.11 -18.85
C ALA A 149 -0.10 15.40 -18.04
N LEU A 150 1.04 15.46 -18.73
CA LEU A 150 2.35 15.77 -18.14
C LEU A 150 2.79 14.84 -16.99
N SER A 151 2.23 13.64 -16.88
CA SER A 151 2.65 12.65 -15.90
C SER A 151 4.01 12.05 -16.28
N LEU A 152 4.87 11.87 -15.28
CA LEU A 152 6.23 11.32 -15.42
C LEU A 152 7.09 12.01 -16.51
N ILE A 153 6.85 13.30 -16.78
CA ILE A 153 7.37 13.98 -17.97
C ILE A 153 8.91 14.03 -18.01
N PHE A 154 9.58 14.13 -16.85
CA PHE A 154 11.03 14.33 -16.74
C PHE A 154 11.84 13.06 -16.40
N ASN A 155 11.23 11.87 -16.49
CA ASN A 155 11.88 10.62 -16.04
C ASN A 155 13.04 10.20 -16.95
N SER A 156 14.27 10.63 -16.67
CA SER A 156 15.43 10.28 -17.49
C SER A 156 15.75 8.77 -17.43
N THR A 157 15.93 8.21 -16.24
CA THR A 157 16.46 6.84 -16.08
C THR A 157 15.68 5.96 -15.11
N GLY A 158 14.60 6.46 -14.50
CA GLY A 158 13.83 5.70 -13.52
C GLY A 158 13.06 4.54 -14.16
N ASP A 159 13.07 3.40 -13.51
CA ASP A 159 12.37 2.19 -13.96
C ASP A 159 11.16 1.88 -13.07
N ASP A 160 10.20 1.13 -13.61
CA ASP A 160 9.09 0.53 -12.84
C ASP A 160 8.20 1.56 -12.10
N ASN A 161 8.04 2.78 -12.62
CA ASN A 161 7.17 3.78 -12.01
C ASN A 161 5.73 3.72 -12.55
N SER A 162 4.76 3.98 -11.67
CA SER A 162 3.33 4.02 -11.98
C SER A 162 2.73 5.38 -11.58
N ALA A 163 2.45 6.25 -12.55
CA ALA A 163 1.88 7.58 -12.34
C ALA A 163 0.48 7.71 -12.97
N PHE A 164 -0.54 7.89 -12.13
CA PHE A 164 -1.94 8.03 -12.54
C PHE A 164 -2.50 9.36 -12.04
N GLY A 165 -2.57 10.36 -12.92
CA GLY A 165 -3.09 11.71 -12.63
C GLY A 165 -2.40 12.80 -13.43
N ASP A 166 -3.03 13.97 -13.54
CA ASP A 166 -2.37 15.17 -14.09
C ASP A 166 -1.13 15.50 -13.23
N ARG A 167 0.04 15.61 -13.89
CA ARG A 167 1.33 15.91 -13.26
C ARG A 167 1.77 14.95 -12.14
N ALA A 168 1.24 13.73 -12.10
CA ALA A 168 1.74 12.70 -11.18
C ALA A 168 3.21 12.35 -11.51
N LEU A 169 4.07 12.32 -10.49
CA LEU A 169 5.54 12.15 -10.60
C LEU A 169 6.19 13.07 -11.64
N GLN A 170 5.67 14.29 -11.85
CA GLN A 170 6.15 15.16 -12.92
C GLN A 170 7.66 15.39 -12.85
N ASN A 171 8.19 15.62 -11.65
CA ASN A 171 9.60 15.97 -11.44
C ASN A 171 10.52 14.77 -11.17
N ASN A 172 10.00 13.53 -11.27
CA ASN A 172 10.85 12.36 -11.10
C ASN A 172 11.84 12.29 -12.27
N THR A 173 13.14 12.25 -11.97
CA THR A 173 14.22 12.19 -12.96
C THR A 173 14.89 10.83 -13.01
N SER A 174 15.11 10.18 -11.87
CA SER A 174 15.82 8.90 -11.80
C SER A 174 15.27 7.93 -10.76
N GLY A 175 14.29 8.35 -9.96
CA GLY A 175 13.67 7.49 -8.97
C GLY A 175 12.93 6.33 -9.64
N SER A 176 13.00 5.16 -9.02
CA SER A 176 12.44 3.92 -9.54
C SER A 176 11.47 3.29 -8.54
N ASN A 177 10.58 2.42 -9.03
CA ASN A 177 9.60 1.69 -8.21
C ASN A 177 8.64 2.60 -7.43
N ASN A 178 8.32 3.79 -7.96
CA ASN A 178 7.37 4.70 -7.31
C ASN A 178 5.94 4.51 -7.84
N ILE A 179 4.97 4.56 -6.95
CA ILE A 179 3.54 4.55 -7.27
C ILE A 179 2.95 5.90 -6.87
N ALA A 180 2.44 6.65 -7.83
CA ALA A 180 1.74 7.91 -7.60
C ALA A 180 0.32 7.87 -8.16
N MET A 181 -0.66 8.08 -7.31
CA MET A 181 -2.08 8.10 -7.70
C MET A 181 -2.76 9.39 -7.24
N GLY A 182 -3.26 10.17 -8.19
CA GLY A 182 -3.91 11.45 -7.97
C GLY A 182 -3.24 12.59 -8.75
N SER A 183 -3.95 13.71 -8.89
CA SER A 183 -3.38 14.91 -9.49
C SER A 183 -2.27 15.46 -8.59
N GLY A 184 -1.09 15.71 -9.15
CA GLY A 184 0.09 16.15 -8.41
C GLY A 184 0.67 15.13 -7.43
N ALA A 185 0.23 13.87 -7.47
CA ALA A 185 0.77 12.85 -6.58
C ALA A 185 2.28 12.63 -6.85
N GLY A 186 3.10 12.63 -5.80
CA GLY A 186 4.56 12.51 -5.90
C GLY A 186 5.23 13.64 -6.69
N PHE A 187 4.59 14.81 -6.83
CA PHE A 187 5.14 15.96 -7.56
C PHE A 187 6.53 16.38 -7.08
N ASN A 188 6.82 16.27 -5.79
CA ASN A 188 8.10 16.65 -5.20
C ASN A 188 9.17 15.57 -5.30
N LEU A 189 8.84 14.35 -5.74
CA LEU A 189 9.82 13.29 -5.93
C LEU A 189 10.70 13.57 -7.14
N THR A 190 12.01 13.43 -6.93
CA THR A 190 13.08 13.72 -7.90
C THR A 190 13.91 12.47 -8.18
N THR A 191 14.59 11.93 -7.18
CA THR A 191 15.48 10.77 -7.31
C THR A 191 15.16 9.64 -6.33
N GLY A 192 14.10 9.80 -5.54
CA GLY A 192 13.70 8.85 -4.50
C GLY A 192 13.12 7.56 -5.06
N ASP A 193 13.41 6.43 -4.39
CA ASP A 193 12.96 5.10 -4.82
C ASP A 193 11.93 4.49 -3.87
N ASN A 194 11.10 3.59 -4.39
CA ASN A 194 10.19 2.74 -3.61
C ASN A 194 9.15 3.51 -2.78
N ASN A 195 8.62 4.62 -3.29
CA ASN A 195 7.58 5.39 -2.62
C ASN A 195 6.17 5.08 -3.15
N ILE A 196 5.17 5.22 -2.28
CA ILE A 196 3.76 5.17 -2.64
C ILE A 196 3.08 6.47 -2.19
N ASP A 197 2.76 7.33 -3.15
CA ASP A 197 2.07 8.61 -2.93
C ASP A 197 0.64 8.54 -3.48
N ILE A 198 -0.35 8.55 -2.59
CA ILE A 198 -1.78 8.54 -2.99
C ILE A 198 -2.41 9.84 -2.51
N GLY A 199 -2.70 10.75 -3.44
CA GLY A 199 -3.24 12.08 -3.12
C GLY A 199 -2.33 12.91 -2.21
N ASN A 200 -1.01 12.69 -2.31
CA ASN A 200 0.03 13.40 -1.57
C ASN A 200 1.12 13.85 -2.55
N GLU A 201 1.68 15.05 -2.39
CA GLU A 201 2.72 15.57 -3.28
C GLU A 201 4.08 14.87 -3.13
N GLY A 202 4.27 14.02 -2.12
CA GLY A 202 5.55 13.41 -1.80
C GLY A 202 6.53 14.38 -1.15
N VAL A 203 7.70 13.87 -0.77
CA VAL A 203 8.80 14.66 -0.22
C VAL A 203 10.05 14.44 -1.06
N ALA A 204 10.76 15.51 -1.39
CA ALA A 204 11.97 15.42 -2.21
C ALA A 204 13.00 14.44 -1.62
N ASP A 205 13.59 13.64 -2.52
CA ASP A 205 14.59 12.60 -2.23
C ASP A 205 14.18 11.52 -1.20
N GLU A 206 12.89 11.46 -0.83
CA GLU A 206 12.37 10.43 0.07
C GLU A 206 12.44 9.04 -0.57
N ALA A 207 12.66 8.00 0.23
CA ALA A 207 12.67 6.63 -0.26
C ALA A 207 12.02 5.68 0.74
N ASN A 208 11.43 4.61 0.23
CA ASN A 208 10.78 3.56 1.02
C ASN A 208 9.61 4.06 1.89
N ALA A 209 8.90 5.11 1.44
CA ALA A 209 7.81 5.73 2.19
C ALA A 209 6.44 5.47 1.56
N ILE A 210 5.41 5.42 2.41
CA ILE A 210 4.00 5.40 1.97
C ILE A 210 3.34 6.66 2.52
N ARG A 211 2.80 7.50 1.64
CA ARG A 211 2.01 8.69 1.97
C ARG A 211 0.63 8.58 1.35
N ILE A 212 -0.39 8.73 2.19
CA ILE A 212 -1.79 8.67 1.77
C ILE A 212 -2.51 9.90 2.30
N GLY A 213 -2.94 10.76 1.38
CA GLY A 213 -3.63 12.02 1.65
C GLY A 213 -2.70 13.17 2.06
N ASP A 214 -3.27 14.37 2.04
CA ASP A 214 -2.66 15.63 2.49
C ASP A 214 -3.29 16.07 3.82
N SER A 215 -2.47 16.39 4.83
CA SER A 215 -2.92 16.83 6.16
C SER A 215 -3.54 18.23 6.17
N ALA A 216 -3.35 19.03 5.12
CA ALA A 216 -4.04 20.30 4.95
C ALA A 216 -5.50 20.13 4.48
N ILE A 217 -5.86 18.94 3.96
CA ILE A 217 -7.18 18.66 3.37
C ILE A 217 -7.94 17.59 4.17
N HIS A 218 -7.24 16.57 4.67
CA HIS A 218 -7.86 15.39 5.27
C HIS A 218 -7.75 15.41 6.80
N ASP A 219 -8.88 15.57 7.49
CA ASP A 219 -8.96 15.57 8.96
C ASP A 219 -9.10 14.16 9.57
N SER A 220 -9.33 13.13 8.75
CA SER A 220 -9.57 11.76 9.23
C SER A 220 -9.14 10.71 8.21
N VAL A 221 -8.73 9.53 8.72
CA VAL A 221 -8.33 8.38 7.91
C VAL A 221 -9.11 7.14 8.38
N PHE A 222 -9.79 6.45 7.46
CA PHE A 222 -10.55 5.23 7.75
C PHE A 222 -9.92 4.04 7.02
N LEU A 223 -9.33 3.10 7.76
CA LEU A 223 -8.76 1.86 7.21
C LEU A 223 -9.73 0.69 7.44
N ALA A 224 -10.18 0.07 6.36
CA ALA A 224 -10.98 -1.15 6.42
C ALA A 224 -10.15 -2.34 6.94
N GLY A 225 -10.81 -3.33 7.55
CA GLY A 225 -10.15 -4.54 8.06
C GLY A 225 -9.46 -4.37 9.42
N ILE A 226 -9.45 -3.15 9.98
CA ILE A 226 -9.21 -2.95 11.41
C ILE A 226 -10.46 -3.45 12.15
N GLY A 227 -10.49 -4.74 12.45
CA GLY A 227 -11.56 -5.37 13.20
C GLY A 227 -11.54 -4.94 14.68
N PRO A 228 -12.67 -5.04 15.40
CA PRO A 228 -12.67 -4.85 16.84
C PRO A 228 -11.77 -5.91 17.49
N ALA A 229 -10.64 -5.50 18.05
CA ALA A 229 -9.91 -6.34 18.98
C ALA A 229 -10.69 -6.33 20.30
N ASN A 230 -11.20 -7.51 20.69
CA ASN A 230 -12.08 -7.76 21.84
C ASN A 230 -13.40 -6.94 21.88
N PRO A 231 -14.58 -7.58 21.71
CA PRO A 231 -15.90 -6.95 21.91
C PRO A 231 -16.13 -6.31 23.28
N GLU A 232 -15.30 -6.62 24.29
CA GLU A 232 -15.43 -6.12 25.65
C GLU A 232 -14.73 -4.76 25.90
N ALA A 233 -13.96 -4.24 24.93
CA ALA A 233 -13.24 -2.97 25.05
C ALA A 233 -13.48 -2.06 23.82
N PRO A 234 -14.54 -1.22 23.82
CA PRO A 234 -14.99 -0.49 22.64
C PRO A 234 -14.02 0.59 22.15
N ASN A 235 -13.04 1.01 22.97
CA ASN A 235 -12.02 1.99 22.61
C ASN A 235 -10.63 1.40 22.90
N GLN A 236 -9.90 1.01 21.86
CA GLN A 236 -8.50 0.65 21.98
C GLN A 236 -7.63 1.72 21.35
N VAL A 237 -6.65 2.21 22.10
CA VAL A 237 -5.65 3.15 21.61
C VAL A 237 -4.69 2.39 20.70
N VAL A 238 -4.63 2.76 19.43
CA VAL A 238 -3.58 2.32 18.52
C VAL A 238 -2.39 3.25 18.72
N LEU A 239 -1.29 2.73 19.26
CA LEU A 239 -0.08 3.50 19.52
C LEU A 239 0.78 3.58 18.26
N VAL A 240 1.53 4.68 18.13
CA VAL A 240 2.59 4.86 17.13
C VAL A 240 3.93 4.68 17.85
N ASP A 241 4.78 3.81 17.34
CA ASP A 241 6.15 3.71 17.81
C ASP A 241 6.90 5.03 17.52
N PRO A 242 7.43 5.74 18.53
CA PRO A 242 8.08 7.04 18.33
C PRO A 242 9.45 6.93 17.64
N ILE A 243 10.05 5.74 17.56
CA ILE A 243 11.35 5.49 16.93
C ILE A 243 11.14 5.05 15.48
N THR A 244 10.22 4.13 15.24
CA THR A 244 10.00 3.54 13.91
C THR A 244 8.85 4.17 13.14
N GLY A 245 7.98 4.96 13.79
CA GLY A 245 6.77 5.53 13.20
C GLY A 245 5.67 4.50 12.90
N GLN A 246 5.86 3.23 13.28
CA GLN A 246 4.93 2.16 12.96
C GLN A 246 3.63 2.29 13.77
N LEU A 247 2.49 2.37 13.06
CA LEU A 247 1.16 2.33 13.66
C LEU A 247 0.82 0.91 14.14
N GLY A 248 0.39 0.77 15.39
CA GLY A 248 -0.08 -0.50 15.95
C GLY A 248 1.01 -1.54 16.17
N SER A 249 2.30 -1.15 16.23
CA SER A 249 3.35 -2.10 16.56
C SER A 249 3.17 -2.56 18.01
N SER A 250 2.96 -3.86 18.20
CA SER A 250 2.95 -4.51 19.51
C SER A 250 4.36 -4.57 20.14
N ALA A 251 5.33 -3.82 19.61
CA ALA A 251 6.71 -3.75 20.08
C ALA A 251 6.86 -3.02 21.44
N SER A 252 5.77 -2.52 22.05
CA SER A 252 5.76 -2.20 23.48
C SER A 252 4.66 -2.91 24.28
N ILE A 253 4.18 -4.08 23.82
CA ILE A 253 3.37 -4.97 24.66
C ILE A 253 3.73 -6.47 24.55
N GLY A 254 4.81 -6.85 23.87
CA GLY A 254 5.04 -8.28 23.56
C GLY A 254 6.45 -8.83 23.33
N SER A 255 7.55 -8.20 23.79
CA SER A 255 8.91 -8.78 23.69
C SER A 255 9.61 -9.10 25.02
N LEU A 256 8.91 -9.07 26.15
CA LEU A 256 9.38 -9.68 27.39
C LEU A 256 8.36 -10.75 27.77
N GLY A 257 8.77 -12.02 27.66
CA GLY A 257 7.90 -13.18 27.86
C GLY A 257 6.96 -13.02 29.05
N GLY A 258 5.67 -13.18 28.79
CA GLY A 258 4.67 -13.45 29.83
C GLY A 258 4.47 -12.36 30.88
N LEU A 259 4.26 -11.09 30.50
CA LEU A 259 3.69 -10.14 31.45
C LEU A 259 2.19 -10.43 31.62
N ALA A 260 1.80 -11.00 32.76
CA ALA A 260 0.40 -11.33 33.05
C ALA A 260 -0.48 -10.09 33.33
N ALA A 261 0.13 -8.90 33.48
CA ALA A 261 -0.56 -7.61 33.58
C ALA A 261 0.40 -6.42 33.40
N VAL A 262 -0.11 -5.29 32.88
CA VAL A 262 0.57 -4.00 32.70
C VAL A 262 -0.37 -2.86 33.12
N LEU A 263 0.17 -1.82 33.76
CA LEU A 263 -0.54 -0.58 34.05
C LEU A 263 0.33 0.64 33.73
N PHE A 264 -0.19 1.53 32.87
CA PHE A 264 0.40 2.82 32.56
C PHE A 264 -0.51 3.96 33.02
N ASP A 265 0.07 5.00 33.61
CA ASP A 265 -0.66 6.18 34.06
C ASP A 265 0.23 7.43 33.98
N TRP A 266 -0.39 8.60 33.93
CA TRP A 266 0.32 9.87 33.86
C TRP A 266 -0.38 10.97 34.64
N ASN A 267 0.38 12.03 34.89
CA ASN A 267 -0.08 13.22 35.53
C ASN A 267 0.05 14.43 34.61
N SER A 268 -1.00 15.25 34.58
CA SER A 268 -0.99 16.58 33.97
C SER A 268 -1.35 17.66 34.99
N GLY A 269 -0.71 18.83 34.91
CA GLY A 269 -1.01 20.00 35.76
C GLY A 269 0.23 20.60 36.41
N THR A 270 0.07 21.42 37.45
CA THR A 270 1.18 21.92 38.27
C THR A 270 1.06 21.33 39.66
N ILE A 271 2.12 20.70 40.17
CA ILE A 271 2.06 19.94 41.42
C ILE A 271 3.26 20.24 42.30
N VAL A 272 2.97 20.49 43.58
CA VAL A 272 3.96 20.57 44.66
C VAL A 272 3.72 19.39 45.61
N ILE A 273 4.73 18.56 45.80
CA ILE A 273 4.68 17.36 46.62
C ILE A 273 5.53 17.60 47.87
N GLY A 274 4.89 17.56 49.04
CA GLY A 274 5.58 17.69 50.32
C GLY A 274 6.44 16.47 50.66
N VAL A 275 7.33 16.62 51.64
CA VAL A 275 8.12 15.49 52.18
C VAL A 275 7.18 14.43 52.75
N GLY A 276 7.38 13.17 52.36
CA GLY A 276 6.51 12.03 52.67
C GLY A 276 5.28 11.93 51.77
N GLY A 277 5.06 12.89 50.87
CA GLY A 277 3.96 12.87 49.90
C GLY A 277 4.24 11.90 48.75
N ALA A 278 3.18 11.27 48.25
CA ALA A 278 3.24 10.42 47.06
C ALA A 278 2.97 11.23 45.78
N VAL A 279 3.65 10.87 44.69
CA VAL A 279 3.43 11.46 43.36
C VAL A 279 2.03 11.08 42.87
N PRO A 280 1.19 12.07 42.52
CA PRO A 280 -0.10 11.79 41.90
C PRO A 280 0.05 11.56 40.38
N PHE A 281 -0.77 10.67 39.86
CA PHE A 281 -1.06 10.39 38.47
C PHE A 281 -2.58 10.55 38.34
N ASN A 282 -3.06 11.56 37.63
CA ASN A 282 -4.46 12.01 37.71
C ASN A 282 -5.34 11.62 36.51
N HIS A 283 -4.78 10.88 35.56
CA HIS A 283 -5.53 10.36 34.42
C HIS A 283 -6.17 8.99 34.70
N ALA A 284 -7.03 8.54 33.79
CA ALA A 284 -7.49 7.17 33.81
C ALA A 284 -6.34 6.26 33.32
N PRO A 285 -5.96 5.22 34.07
CA PRO A 285 -4.84 4.37 33.68
C PRO A 285 -5.22 3.51 32.47
N VAL A 286 -4.23 3.21 31.63
CA VAL A 286 -4.31 2.13 30.64
C VAL A 286 -3.89 0.85 31.35
N VAL A 287 -4.80 -0.13 31.43
CA VAL A 287 -4.57 -1.37 32.18
C VAL A 287 -4.83 -2.59 31.29
N VAL A 288 -3.90 -3.54 31.34
CA VAL A 288 -4.02 -4.87 30.72
C VAL A 288 -3.89 -5.91 31.83
N GLY A 289 -4.83 -6.84 31.91
CA GLY A 289 -4.87 -7.84 32.98
C GLY A 289 -5.43 -7.31 34.30
N THR A 290 -5.43 -8.15 35.34
CA THR A 290 -6.08 -7.84 36.63
C THR A 290 -5.11 -7.78 37.82
N ALA A 291 -3.82 -8.02 37.60
CA ALA A 291 -2.85 -8.14 38.69
C ALA A 291 -2.42 -6.80 39.31
N ILE A 292 -2.66 -5.67 38.63
CA ILE A 292 -2.44 -4.32 39.17
C ILE A 292 -3.69 -3.49 38.89
N SER A 293 -4.07 -2.63 39.83
CA SER A 293 -5.15 -1.65 39.66
C SER A 293 -4.78 -0.32 40.28
N LYS A 294 -5.39 0.77 39.84
CA LYS A 294 -5.26 2.08 40.48
C LYS A 294 -6.38 2.27 41.50
N THR A 295 -6.03 2.57 42.75
CA THR A 295 -7.03 2.82 43.81
C THR A 295 -7.36 4.29 43.96
N ASN A 296 -6.35 5.15 43.82
CA ASN A 296 -6.50 6.60 43.80
C ASN A 296 -5.32 7.19 43.00
N ASN A 297 -5.25 8.50 42.88
CA ASN A 297 -4.23 9.16 42.07
C ASN A 297 -2.79 8.89 42.53
N THR A 298 -2.56 8.45 43.76
CA THR A 298 -1.21 8.25 44.33
C THR A 298 -0.89 6.79 44.67
N THR A 299 -1.82 5.87 44.45
CA THR A 299 -1.70 4.49 44.95
C THR A 299 -2.19 3.48 43.93
N PHE A 300 -1.31 2.53 43.62
CA PHE A 300 -1.60 1.36 42.80
C PHE A 300 -1.59 0.12 43.68
N MET A 301 -2.56 -0.77 43.50
CA MET A 301 -2.72 -1.99 44.28
C MET A 301 -2.32 -3.20 43.45
N VAL A 302 -1.42 -4.00 44.03
CA VAL A 302 -1.10 -5.35 43.56
C VAL A 302 -2.23 -6.29 43.99
N ASN A 303 -2.84 -6.98 43.03
CA ASN A 303 -3.97 -7.89 43.26
C ASN A 303 -3.58 -9.37 43.17
N GLN A 304 -2.35 -9.67 42.74
CA GLN A 304 -1.84 -11.03 42.64
C GLN A 304 -0.40 -11.09 43.13
N ASP A 305 0.00 -12.21 43.72
CA ASP A 305 1.41 -12.44 44.05
C ASP A 305 2.26 -12.51 42.79
N GLY A 306 3.48 -11.99 42.87
CA GLY A 306 4.43 -12.06 41.77
C GLY A 306 5.62 -11.12 41.91
N VAL A 307 6.39 -11.03 40.83
CA VAL A 307 7.46 -10.06 40.69
C VAL A 307 6.96 -8.94 39.79
N TYR A 308 7.18 -7.69 40.21
CA TYR A 308 6.75 -6.49 39.53
C TYR A 308 7.95 -5.60 39.20
N ARG A 309 7.83 -4.85 38.11
CA ARG A 309 8.79 -3.82 37.73
C ARG A 309 8.05 -2.48 37.62
N VAL A 310 8.58 -1.47 38.28
CA VAL A 310 8.07 -0.09 38.22
C VAL A 310 9.12 0.76 37.52
N THR A 311 8.68 1.54 36.53
CA THR A 311 9.46 2.60 35.91
C THR A 311 8.69 3.90 36.04
N TYR A 312 9.34 4.98 36.48
CA TYR A 312 8.69 6.28 36.58
C TYR A 312 9.55 7.39 35.99
N PHE A 313 8.90 8.45 35.51
CA PHE A 313 9.54 9.67 35.02
C PHE A 313 8.83 10.88 35.63
N LEU A 314 9.59 11.82 36.21
CA LEU A 314 9.09 13.05 36.83
C LEU A 314 9.84 14.24 36.22
N ARG A 315 9.15 15.09 35.46
CA ARG A 315 9.69 16.35 34.96
C ARG A 315 9.57 17.41 36.04
N THR A 316 10.70 17.82 36.61
CA THR A 316 10.71 18.81 37.70
C THR A 316 10.57 20.23 37.15
N ALA A 317 10.00 21.12 37.94
CA ALA A 317 9.91 22.53 37.59
C ALA A 317 11.29 23.21 37.70
N MET A 318 11.49 24.28 36.94
CA MET A 318 12.69 25.14 37.04
C MET A 318 12.84 25.75 38.45
N ALA A 319 11.74 25.86 39.20
CA ALA A 319 11.73 26.20 40.61
C ALA A 319 11.23 24.98 41.41
N SER A 320 12.15 24.19 41.94
CA SER A 320 11.86 23.05 42.82
C SER A 320 12.90 22.96 43.93
N LEU A 321 12.46 22.48 45.09
CA LEU A 321 13.38 21.95 46.10
C LEU A 321 14.00 20.63 45.59
N LEU A 322 15.16 20.28 46.13
CA LEU A 322 15.97 19.13 45.71
C LEU A 322 15.53 17.84 46.41
N GLY A 323 14.27 17.46 46.21
CA GLY A 323 13.68 16.25 46.77
C GLY A 323 14.21 14.97 46.13
N THR A 324 13.93 13.85 46.80
CA THR A 324 14.28 12.50 46.35
C THR A 324 13.03 11.68 46.11
N ALA A 325 12.89 11.06 44.93
CA ALA A 325 11.81 10.14 44.62
C ALA A 325 12.26 8.68 44.80
N GLN A 326 11.42 7.86 45.42
CA GLN A 326 11.68 6.43 45.57
C GLN A 326 10.37 5.63 45.51
N VAL A 327 10.41 4.42 44.97
CA VAL A 327 9.25 3.53 44.98
C VAL A 327 9.08 2.96 46.39
N HIS A 328 7.86 2.99 46.91
CA HIS A 328 7.46 2.34 48.15
C HIS A 328 6.47 1.22 47.85
N VAL A 329 6.65 0.08 48.53
CA VAL A 329 5.76 -1.08 48.48
C VAL A 329 5.33 -1.41 49.90
N ALA A 330 4.03 -1.45 50.14
CA ALA A 330 3.43 -1.59 51.47
C ALA A 330 4.01 -0.57 52.48
N GLY A 331 4.26 0.65 52.02
CA GLY A 331 4.82 1.75 52.82
C GLY A 331 6.34 1.75 52.99
N SER A 332 7.05 0.68 52.62
CA SER A 332 8.50 0.57 52.76
C SER A 332 9.23 0.90 51.44
N PRO A 333 10.36 1.62 51.47
CA PRO A 333 11.11 1.94 50.26
C PRO A 333 11.71 0.67 49.61
N VAL A 334 11.68 0.61 48.28
CA VAL A 334 12.28 -0.47 47.48
C VAL A 334 13.17 0.11 46.37
N GLY A 335 14.33 -0.53 46.17
CA GLY A 335 15.24 -0.17 45.09
C GLY A 335 15.94 1.19 45.25
N PRO A 336 16.55 1.69 44.16
CA PRO A 336 17.26 2.95 44.16
C PRO A 336 16.33 4.16 44.37
N ALA A 337 16.93 5.26 44.84
CA ALA A 337 16.27 6.53 45.05
C ALA A 337 16.85 7.57 44.09
N ALA A 338 15.99 8.30 43.38
CA ALA A 338 16.38 9.34 42.43
C ALA A 338 16.33 10.72 43.10
N THR A 339 17.49 11.29 43.40
CA THR A 339 17.62 12.62 44.02
C THR A 339 17.80 13.71 42.98
N LEU A 340 17.02 14.79 43.09
CA LEU A 340 17.19 15.95 42.23
C LEU A 340 18.44 16.71 42.64
N VAL A 341 19.35 16.94 41.70
CA VAL A 341 20.57 17.75 41.93
C VAL A 341 20.45 19.12 41.24
N VAL A 342 19.67 19.20 40.16
CA VAL A 342 19.49 20.41 39.35
C VAL A 342 18.00 20.59 39.06
N ALA A 343 17.41 21.72 39.48
CA ALA A 343 16.01 22.01 39.20
C ALA A 343 15.74 22.09 37.68
N GLY A 344 14.59 21.59 37.24
CA GLY A 344 14.22 21.55 35.82
C GLY A 344 14.66 20.29 35.07
N THR A 345 15.46 19.41 35.69
CA THR A 345 15.81 18.12 35.09
C THR A 345 14.75 17.06 35.40
N THR A 346 14.74 15.99 34.61
CA THR A 346 13.88 14.84 34.86
C THR A 346 14.48 13.92 35.93
N LEU A 347 13.67 13.48 36.89
CA LEU A 347 13.98 12.33 37.74
C LEU A 347 13.35 11.08 37.13
N SER A 348 14.10 10.01 37.04
CA SER A 348 13.55 8.72 36.60
C SER A 348 14.34 7.59 37.22
N ASP A 349 13.65 6.50 37.51
CA ASP A 349 14.29 5.27 37.97
C ASP A 349 13.45 4.05 37.60
N GLN A 350 14.06 2.88 37.72
CA GLN A 350 13.42 1.58 37.52
C GLN A 350 13.81 0.62 38.64
N VAL A 351 12.81 -0.06 39.20
CA VAL A 351 13.02 -1.09 40.23
C VAL A 351 12.19 -2.33 39.94
N THR A 352 12.78 -3.49 40.20
CA THR A 352 12.09 -4.79 40.20
C THR A 352 12.02 -5.30 41.63
N PHE A 353 10.83 -5.72 42.08
CA PHE A 353 10.59 -6.20 43.44
C PHE A 353 9.54 -7.31 43.46
N SER A 354 9.55 -8.14 44.49
CA SER A 354 8.46 -9.09 44.75
C SER A 354 7.37 -8.43 45.59
N ALA A 355 6.10 -8.69 45.26
CA ALA A 355 4.97 -8.20 46.02
C ALA A 355 3.87 -9.26 46.13
N THR A 356 3.14 -9.22 47.25
CA THR A 356 1.96 -10.05 47.47
C THR A 356 0.69 -9.26 47.16
N ALA A 357 -0.40 -9.96 46.85
CA ALA A 357 -1.72 -9.38 46.73
C ALA A 357 -2.07 -8.55 47.98
N GLY A 358 -2.61 -7.35 47.77
CA GLY A 358 -2.85 -6.35 48.80
C GLY A 358 -1.71 -5.35 49.03
N SER A 359 -0.57 -5.49 48.35
CA SER A 359 0.53 -4.52 48.47
C SER A 359 0.21 -3.23 47.72
N ALA A 360 0.30 -2.09 48.43
CA ALA A 360 0.20 -0.76 47.84
C ALA A 360 1.56 -0.32 47.27
N VAL A 361 1.57 0.17 46.03
CA VAL A 361 2.73 0.70 45.32
C VAL A 361 2.55 2.21 45.13
N GLN A 362 3.56 2.98 45.51
CA GLN A 362 3.58 4.44 45.42
C GLN A 362 4.97 4.93 45.02
N VAL A 363 5.07 6.11 44.41
CA VAL A 363 6.35 6.85 44.29
C VAL A 363 6.30 7.95 45.35
N VAL A 364 7.18 7.89 46.34
CA VAL A 364 7.18 8.78 47.51
C VAL A 364 8.35 9.75 47.45
N ILE A 365 8.08 11.00 47.81
CA ILE A 365 9.09 12.07 47.88
C ILE A 365 9.65 12.17 49.29
N SER A 366 10.97 12.27 49.42
CA SER A 366 11.70 12.36 50.69
C SER A 366 12.86 13.37 50.63
N GLY A 367 13.50 13.64 51.76
CA GLY A 367 14.61 14.59 51.89
C GLY A 367 14.14 16.05 51.87
N ALA A 368 13.61 16.50 50.74
CA ALA A 368 12.99 17.80 50.56
C ALA A 368 11.72 17.66 49.71
N ALA A 369 10.87 18.69 49.69
CA ALA A 369 9.71 18.71 48.80
C ALA A 369 10.15 18.71 47.32
N LEU A 370 9.24 18.39 46.41
CA LEU A 370 9.49 18.37 44.97
C LEU A 370 8.36 19.09 44.23
N THR A 371 8.71 19.98 43.31
CA THR A 371 7.75 20.66 42.42
C THR A 371 7.92 20.14 41.01
N LEU A 372 6.82 19.70 40.39
CA LEU A 372 6.80 19.20 39.02
C LEU A 372 6.42 20.31 38.03
N ALA A 373 6.90 20.19 36.80
CA ALA A 373 6.62 21.14 35.72
C ALA A 373 5.11 21.21 35.41
N ALA A 374 4.69 22.28 34.74
CA ALA A 374 3.34 22.39 34.21
C ALA A 374 3.10 21.42 33.04
N GLY A 375 1.84 21.05 32.79
CA GLY A 375 1.48 20.09 31.74
C GLY A 375 1.76 18.66 32.16
N ASP A 376 2.07 17.78 31.21
CA ASP A 376 2.38 16.37 31.48
C ASP A 376 3.71 16.25 32.20
N ASN A 377 3.68 15.93 33.49
CA ASN A 377 4.84 16.10 34.36
C ASN A 377 5.28 14.84 35.09
N ALA A 378 4.44 13.81 35.12
CA ALA A 378 4.80 12.51 35.66
C ALA A 378 4.21 11.38 34.83
N SER A 379 4.93 10.28 34.69
CA SER A 379 4.40 9.02 34.18
C SER A 379 4.93 7.84 34.99
N ILE A 380 4.15 6.77 35.03
CA ILE A 380 4.50 5.51 35.68
C ILE A 380 4.06 4.34 34.81
N ASN A 381 4.92 3.32 34.72
CA ASN A 381 4.59 2.03 34.18
C ASN A 381 4.84 0.95 35.23
N ILE A 382 3.90 0.03 35.41
CA ILE A 382 3.97 -1.10 36.35
C ILE A 382 3.69 -2.40 35.59
N ASP A 383 4.70 -3.26 35.51
CA ASP A 383 4.64 -4.54 34.80
C ASP A 383 4.68 -5.70 35.81
N LYS A 384 3.82 -6.72 35.66
CA LYS A 384 4.01 -8.01 36.35
C LYS A 384 4.94 -8.89 35.53
N VAL A 385 6.18 -9.08 35.99
CA VAL A 385 7.25 -9.77 35.25
C VAL A 385 7.36 -11.27 35.52
N ARG A 386 6.77 -11.77 36.62
CA ARG A 386 6.72 -13.20 36.94
C ARG A 386 5.55 -13.54 37.85
#